data_AF-A0A5C4QVY0-F1
#
_entry.id   AF-A0A5C4QVY0-F1
#
_cell.length_a   1.000
_cell.length_b   1.000
_cell.length_c   1.000
_cell.angle_alpha   90.00
_cell.angle_beta   90.00
_cell.angle_gamma   90.00
#
_symmetry.space_group_name_H-M   'P 1'
#
loop_
_entity.id
_entity.type
_entity.pdbx_description
1 polymer ?
#
loop_
_entity_poly.entity_id
_entity_poly.type
_entity_poly.pdbx_seq_one_letter_code
_entity_poly.pdbx_strand_id
1 'polypeptide(L)'
;MASSRLTNGSPLDADFRSLVDLVRHQVVPAVSAAIAAADGPVLITEAAPLARYGQLGLLQELADPTRPRPAARLLLVPARRPDPAVLDGVQLPLTSPGQPVAVARQ
;
A
#
# COMPACT_ATOMS: atom_id res chain seq x y z
N MET A 1 30.16 -7.13 10.71
CA MET A 1 29.35 -5.99 10.23
C MET A 1 27.90 -6.41 10.30
N ALA A 2 27.09 -5.68 11.07
CA ALA A 2 25.73 -6.04 11.45
C ALA A 2 24.74 -5.75 10.31
N SER A 3 24.12 -6.80 9.75
CA SER A 3 22.84 -6.67 9.05
C SER A 3 21.74 -7.02 10.02
N SER A 4 21.16 -5.99 10.65
CA SER A 4 19.93 -6.10 11.42
C SER A 4 18.81 -6.57 10.48
N ARG A 5 18.52 -7.87 10.49
CA ARG A 5 17.33 -8.43 9.85
C ARG A 5 16.16 -7.93 10.69
N LEU A 6 15.41 -6.96 10.16
CA LEU A 6 14.10 -6.56 10.65
C LEU A 6 13.32 -7.83 11.01
N THR A 7 13.10 -8.07 12.30
CA THR A 7 12.37 -9.24 12.81
C THR A 7 10.88 -9.01 12.56
N ASN A 8 10.51 -9.04 11.29
CA ASN A 8 9.14 -8.91 10.87
C ASN A 8 8.51 -10.29 11.13
N GLY A 9 7.64 -10.37 12.15
CA GLY A 9 7.08 -11.62 12.67
C GLY A 9 6.58 -12.58 11.57
N SER A 10 6.64 -13.87 11.86
CA SER A 10 6.19 -14.91 10.91
C SER A 10 4.67 -14.81 10.71
N PRO A 11 4.15 -14.96 9.47
CA PRO A 11 2.71 -15.05 9.22
C PRO A 11 1.99 -16.15 10.01
N LEU A 12 2.73 -17.16 10.45
CA LEU A 12 2.22 -18.28 11.24
C LEU A 12 2.17 -17.97 12.76
N ASP A 13 2.76 -16.86 13.19
CA ASP A 13 2.82 -16.44 14.59
C ASP A 13 1.46 -15.87 15.05
N ALA A 14 1.10 -16.16 16.31
CA ALA A 14 -0.11 -15.61 16.92
C ALA A 14 -0.03 -14.09 17.07
N ASP A 15 1.15 -13.58 17.44
CA ASP A 15 1.38 -12.14 17.60
C ASP A 15 1.22 -11.41 16.26
N PHE A 16 1.67 -12.03 15.18
CA PHE A 16 1.48 -11.49 13.83
C PHE A 16 0.00 -11.45 13.45
N ARG A 17 -0.77 -12.50 13.76
CA ARG A 17 -2.23 -12.50 13.51
C ARG A 17 -2.92 -11.38 14.30
N SER A 18 -2.59 -11.22 15.58
CA SER A 18 -3.14 -10.13 16.40
C SER A 18 -2.77 -8.75 15.85
N LEU A 19 -1.55 -8.58 15.34
CA LEU A 19 -1.13 -7.35 14.67
C LEU A 19 -1.91 -7.10 13.37
N VAL A 20 -2.12 -8.13 12.56
CA VAL A 20 -2.93 -8.03 11.33
C VAL A 20 -4.37 -7.61 11.67
N ASP A 21 -4.98 -8.19 12.70
CA ASP A 21 -6.32 -7.82 13.14
C ASP A 21 -6.37 -6.37 13.64
N LEU A 22 -5.37 -5.93 14.41
CA LEU A 22 -5.25 -4.54 14.85
C LEU A 22 -5.13 -3.60 13.65
N VAL A 23 -4.27 -3.92 12.68
CA VAL A 23 -4.09 -3.10 11.48
C VAL A 23 -5.40 -3.03 10.70
N ARG A 24 -6.07 -4.16 10.49
CA ARG A 24 -7.35 -4.24 9.79
C ARG A 24 -8.44 -3.40 10.45
N HIS A 25 -8.56 -3.46 11.78
CA HIS A 25 -9.68 -2.85 12.50
C HIS A 25 -9.43 -1.42 12.97
N GLN A 26 -8.18 -1.02 13.15
CA GLN A 26 -7.84 0.30 13.68
C GLN A 26 -7.12 1.17 12.64
N VAL A 27 -6.13 0.61 11.95
CA VAL A 27 -5.26 1.40 11.07
C VAL A 27 -5.92 1.65 9.70
N VAL A 28 -6.45 0.62 9.06
CA VAL A 28 -7.07 0.75 7.73
C VAL A 28 -8.23 1.77 7.72
N PRO A 29 -9.16 1.75 8.70
CA PRO A 29 -10.21 2.76 8.76
C PRO A 29 -9.67 4.19 8.96
N ALA A 30 -8.66 4.37 9.82
CA ALA A 30 -8.04 5.67 10.06
C ALA A 30 -7.36 6.22 8.80
N VAL A 31 -6.63 5.39 8.06
CA VAL A 31 -6.01 5.78 6.79
C VAL A 31 -7.07 6.13 5.76
N SER A 32 -8.14 5.32 5.64
CA SER A 32 -9.25 5.61 4.72
C SER A 32 -9.93 6.95 5.05
N ALA A 33 -10.18 7.21 6.32
CA ALA A 33 -10.75 8.48 6.78
C ALA A 33 -9.82 9.67 6.48
N ALA A 34 -8.51 9.53 6.72
CA ALA A 34 -7.54 10.58 6.39
C ALA A 34 -7.49 10.89 4.89
N ILE A 35 -7.55 9.85 4.03
CA ILE A 35 -7.61 10.01 2.58
C ILE A 35 -8.92 10.67 2.13
N ALA A 36 -10.04 10.33 2.80
CA ALA A 36 -11.35 10.90 2.47
C ALA A 36 -11.50 12.36 2.91
N ALA A 37 -10.88 12.73 4.04
CA ALA A 37 -10.89 14.09 4.57
C ALA A 37 -9.94 15.05 3.83
N ALA A 38 -9.07 14.54 2.96
CA ALA A 38 -8.18 15.38 2.17
C ALA A 38 -8.94 16.01 0.99
N ASP A 39 -9.05 17.34 0.99
CA ASP A 39 -9.67 18.12 -0.09
C ASP A 39 -8.80 18.20 -1.36
N GLY A 40 -7.52 17.83 -1.25
CA GLY A 40 -6.54 17.89 -2.33
C GLY A 40 -5.99 16.52 -2.75
N PRO A 41 -5.09 16.50 -3.73
CA PRO A 41 -4.45 15.26 -4.15
C PRO A 41 -3.67 14.59 -3.02
N VAL A 42 -3.77 13.26 -2.92
CA VAL A 42 -3.05 12.46 -1.92
C VAL A 42 -2.00 11.59 -2.59
N LEU A 43 -0.77 11.64 -2.08
CA LEU A 43 0.31 10.75 -2.47
C LEU A 43 0.62 9.76 -1.34
N ILE A 44 0.53 8.47 -1.63
CA ILE A 44 0.96 7.41 -0.71
C ILE A 44 2.38 7.00 -1.10
N THR A 45 3.33 7.22 -0.19
CA THR A 45 4.76 6.93 -0.41
C THR A 45 5.20 5.61 0.24
N GLU A 46 4.63 5.25 1.40
CA GLU A 46 5.03 4.08 2.20
C GLU A 46 3.89 3.06 2.31
N ALA A 47 3.52 2.45 1.18
CA ALA A 47 2.42 1.47 1.14
C ALA A 47 2.84 0.03 1.47
N ALA A 48 4.14 -0.24 1.65
CA ALA A 48 4.66 -1.58 1.93
C ALA A 48 3.98 -2.27 3.14
N PRO A 49 3.69 -1.58 4.27
CA PRO A 49 2.97 -2.19 5.39
C PRO A 49 1.56 -2.70 5.02
N LEU A 50 0.85 -2.05 4.10
CA LEU A 50 -0.47 -2.51 3.66
C LEU A 50 -0.36 -3.86 2.94
N ALA A 51 0.69 -4.06 2.13
CA ALA A 51 0.94 -5.35 1.49
C ALA A 51 1.35 -6.43 2.50
N ARG A 52 2.26 -6.09 3.42
CA ARG A 52 2.76 -6.99 4.47
C ARG A 52 1.66 -7.56 5.36
N TYR A 53 0.68 -6.74 5.73
CA TYR A 53 -0.43 -7.15 6.58
C TYR A 53 -1.66 -7.62 5.78
N GLY A 54 -1.53 -7.84 4.47
CA GLY A 54 -2.61 -8.37 3.62
C GLY A 54 -3.76 -7.38 3.36
N GLN A 55 -3.55 -6.09 3.62
CA GLN A 55 -4.56 -5.02 3.51
C GLN A 55 -4.59 -4.38 2.11
N LEU A 56 -4.42 -5.17 1.05
CA LEU A 56 -4.41 -4.69 -0.34
C LEU A 56 -5.77 -4.19 -0.83
N GLY A 57 -6.86 -4.51 -0.12
CA GLY A 57 -8.20 -4.02 -0.45
C GLY A 57 -8.25 -2.50 -0.54
N LEU A 58 -7.58 -1.79 0.37
CA LEU A 58 -7.52 -0.32 0.32
C LEU A 58 -6.85 0.18 -0.98
N LEU A 59 -5.79 -0.48 -1.44
CA LEU A 59 -5.12 -0.11 -2.69
C LEU A 59 -5.99 -0.41 -3.92
N GLN A 60 -6.76 -1.50 -3.89
CA GLN A 60 -7.72 -1.83 -4.97
C GLN A 60 -8.83 -0.79 -5.06
N GLU A 61 -9.42 -0.41 -3.92
CA GLU A 61 -10.41 0.67 -3.87
C GLU A 61 -9.83 2.00 -4.34
N LEU A 62 -8.54 2.22 -4.07
CA LEU A 62 -7.84 3.39 -4.56
C LEU A 62 -7.52 3.33 -6.06
N ALA A 63 -7.40 2.16 -6.66
CA ALA A 63 -7.16 1.98 -8.08
C ALA A 63 -8.44 1.90 -8.92
N ASP A 64 -9.60 1.65 -8.30
CA ASP A 64 -10.89 1.53 -8.98
C ASP A 64 -11.33 2.85 -9.65
N PRO A 65 -11.35 2.91 -11.00
CA PRO A 65 -11.72 4.12 -11.73
C PRO A 65 -13.22 4.39 -11.72
N THR A 66 -14.04 3.41 -11.32
CA THR A 66 -15.51 3.55 -11.27
C THR A 66 -15.99 4.27 -10.02
N ARG A 67 -15.12 4.43 -9.02
CA ARG A 67 -15.44 5.17 -7.80
C ARG A 67 -15.24 6.68 -7.99
N PRO A 68 -16.24 7.51 -7.66
CA PRO A 68 -16.10 8.97 -7.66
C PRO A 68 -14.96 9.41 -6.74
N ARG A 69 -14.14 10.33 -7.22
CA ARG A 69 -13.02 10.84 -6.44
C ARG A 69 -12.83 12.33 -6.68
N PRO A 70 -13.02 13.18 -5.64
CA PRO A 70 -12.96 14.64 -5.80
C PRO A 70 -11.55 15.15 -6.13
N ALA A 71 -10.49 14.40 -5.83
CA ALA A 71 -9.10 14.75 -6.13
C ALA A 71 -8.26 13.51 -6.50
N ALA A 72 -7.17 13.69 -7.25
CA ALA A 72 -6.29 12.59 -7.62
C ALA A 72 -5.69 11.89 -6.38
N ARG A 73 -5.75 10.56 -6.30
CA ARG A 73 -5.01 9.79 -5.28
C ARG A 73 -4.06 8.85 -5.98
N LEU A 74 -2.77 9.04 -5.71
CA LEU A 74 -1.67 8.40 -6.39
C LEU A 74 -0.90 7.51 -5.42
N LEU A 75 -0.48 6.35 -5.92
CA LEU A 75 0.40 5.44 -5.22
C LEU A 75 1.75 5.42 -5.97
N LEU A 76 2.83 5.78 -5.27
CA LEU A 76 4.17 5.72 -5.84
C LEU A 76 4.86 4.42 -5.44
N VAL A 77 5.22 3.61 -6.43
CA VAL A 77 5.89 2.32 -6.21
C VAL A 77 7.06 2.21 -7.18
N PRO A 78 8.26 1.83 -6.71
CA PRO A 78 9.35 1.46 -7.60
C PRO A 78 8.95 0.29 -8.49
N ALA A 79 8.98 0.50 -9.82
CA ALA A 79 8.71 -0.55 -10.79
C ALA A 79 9.86 -0.63 -11.80
N ARG A 80 10.30 -1.85 -12.14
CA ARG A 80 11.24 -2.10 -13.23
C ARG A 80 10.46 -2.77 -14.35
N ARG A 81 10.19 -2.07 -15.45
CA ARG A 81 9.51 -2.72 -16.59
C ARG A 81 10.42 -3.81 -17.19
N PRO A 82 9.86 -4.95 -17.62
CA PRO A 82 8.43 -5.26 -17.74
C PRO A 82 7.76 -5.82 -16.46
N ASP A 83 8.48 -5.92 -15.34
CA ASP A 83 7.99 -6.59 -14.13
C ASP A 83 6.79 -5.85 -13.51
N PRO A 84 5.84 -6.60 -12.91
CA PRO A 84 4.74 -6.01 -12.17
C PRO A 84 5.25 -5.20 -10.96
N ALA A 85 4.47 -4.20 -10.54
CA ALA A 85 4.77 -3.47 -9.31
C ALA A 85 4.60 -4.40 -8.09
N VAL A 86 5.61 -4.40 -7.20
CA VAL A 86 5.66 -5.28 -6.02
C VAL A 86 5.92 -4.44 -4.78
N LEU A 87 5.19 -4.71 -3.70
CA LEU A 87 5.43 -4.17 -2.36
C LEU A 87 5.60 -5.32 -1.37
N ASP A 88 6.70 -5.30 -0.61
CA ASP A 88 7.01 -6.35 0.39
C ASP A 88 6.85 -7.79 -0.16
N GLY A 89 7.24 -8.00 -1.42
CA GLY A 89 7.14 -9.31 -2.09
C GLY A 89 5.76 -9.66 -2.63
N VAL A 90 4.75 -8.79 -2.43
CA VAL A 90 3.38 -8.99 -2.93
C VAL A 90 3.14 -8.16 -4.19
N GLN A 91 2.66 -8.81 -5.25
CA GLN A 91 2.26 -8.12 -6.49
C GLN A 91 1.03 -7.26 -6.24
N LEU A 92 1.06 -6.03 -6.78
CA LEU A 92 -0.05 -5.11 -6.61
C LEU A 92 -1.20 -5.43 -7.59
N PRO A 93 -2.46 -5.46 -7.10
CA PRO A 93 -3.64 -5.74 -7.91
C PRO A 93 -4.08 -4.48 -8.68
N LEU A 94 -3.28 -4.08 -9.67
CA LEU A 94 -3.57 -2.92 -10.52
C LEU A 94 -4.52 -3.32 -11.66
N THR A 95 -5.74 -2.78 -11.68
CA THR A 95 -6.82 -3.12 -12.65
C THR A 95 -6.76 -2.32 -13.95
N SER A 96 -5.82 -1.40 -14.06
CA SER A 96 -5.44 -0.71 -15.30
C SER A 96 -3.96 -0.37 -15.23
N PRO A 97 -3.28 -0.19 -16.37
CA PRO A 97 -1.96 0.43 -16.39
C PRO A 97 -2.11 1.89 -15.93
N GLY A 98 -2.20 2.12 -14.63
CA GLY A 98 -2.07 3.45 -14.05
C GLY A 98 -0.74 4.02 -14.53
N GLN A 99 -0.76 5.23 -15.10
CA GLN A 99 0.43 5.84 -15.67
C GLN A 99 1.52 5.88 -14.59
N PRO A 100 2.62 5.12 -14.71
CA PRO A 100 3.68 5.19 -13.73
C PRO A 100 4.37 6.54 -13.90
N VAL A 101 4.33 7.38 -12.87
CA VAL A 101 5.25 8.49 -12.74
C VAL A 101 6.53 7.91 -12.17
N ALA A 102 7.54 7.72 -13.03
CA ALA A 102 8.87 7.34 -12.61
C ALA A 102 9.47 8.48 -11.79
N VAL A 103 9.70 8.26 -10.50
CA VAL A 103 10.47 9.18 -9.66
C VAL A 103 11.92 8.73 -9.71
N ALA A 104 12.75 9.49 -10.42
CA ALA A 104 14.18 9.28 -10.46
C ALA A 104 14.75 9.39 -9.04
N ARG A 105 15.58 8.43 -8.63
CA ARG A 105 16.39 8.58 -7.41
C ARG A 105 17.50 9.57 -7.73
N GLN A 106 17.60 10.64 -6.94
CA GLN A 106 18.81 11.48 -6.89
C GLN A 106 19.96 10.70 -6.28
#